data_AF-A0A431HNL6-F1
#
_entry.id   AF-A0A431HNL6-F1
#
_cell.length_a   1.000
_cell.length_b   1.000
_cell.length_c   1.000
_cell.angle_alpha   90.00
_cell.angle_beta   90.00
_cell.angle_gamma   90.00
#
_symmetry.space_group_name_H-M   'P 1'
#
loop_
_entity.id
_entity.type
_entity.pdbx_description
1 polymer ?
#
loop_
_entity_poly.entity_id
_entity_poly.type
_entity_poly.pdbx_seq_one_letter_code
_entity_poly.pdbx_strand_id
1 'polypeptide(L)'
;MSSYDWRLNSVTYQSILNSQLMIFDRLSHQGGLSTTTTSPQTTNLPTAALTRYTNGHNVMAALEFYTTNSGGVATTATISYTNQDGTSGKTSKPVSFGGGLTGRLLIVPLDDGDTGVRSVESVTIAADTTVSSNFGVTLLRFVGMTQPTQKHDGFYGANAYNAIIGGGCHFEPILPGACLQLLNNLGSAGSHILTFHFLDVT
;
A
#
# COMPACT_ATOMS: atom_id res chain seq x y z
N MET A 1 -33.28 6.58 1.42
CA MET A 1 -31.85 6.29 1.68
C MET A 1 -31.09 7.47 1.12
N SER A 2 -30.55 8.33 1.98
CA SER A 2 -29.79 9.51 1.53
C SER A 2 -28.49 9.02 0.92
N SER A 3 -28.34 9.14 -0.40
CA SER A 3 -27.09 8.88 -1.10
C SER A 3 -26.12 10.00 -0.73
N TYR A 4 -25.13 9.69 0.09
CA TYR A 4 -23.99 10.56 0.31
C TYR A 4 -23.15 10.60 -0.99
N ASP A 5 -23.22 11.72 -1.72
CA ASP A 5 -22.42 11.97 -2.93
C ASP A 5 -21.15 12.73 -2.51
N TRP A 6 -20.06 12.00 -2.29
CA TRP A 6 -18.79 12.61 -1.89
C TRP A 6 -18.06 13.12 -3.12
N ARG A 7 -17.84 14.44 -3.18
CA ARG A 7 -17.09 15.06 -4.26
C ARG A 7 -15.72 15.50 -3.80
N LEU A 8 -14.71 15.11 -4.56
CA LEU A 8 -13.35 15.59 -4.40
C LEU A 8 -13.25 17.02 -4.93
N ASN A 9 -13.10 17.99 -4.03
CA ASN A 9 -13.15 19.41 -4.38
C ASN A 9 -11.81 19.93 -4.93
N SER A 10 -10.69 19.53 -4.33
CA SER A 10 -9.35 19.95 -4.77
C SER A 10 -8.27 18.97 -4.32
N VAL A 11 -7.25 18.78 -5.16
CA VAL A 11 -6.02 18.06 -4.81
C VAL A 11 -4.83 18.91 -5.19
N THR A 12 -4.06 19.32 -4.19
CA THR A 12 -2.78 20.00 -4.40
C THR A 12 -1.65 19.03 -4.10
N TYR A 13 -0.84 18.74 -5.12
CA TYR A 13 0.35 17.92 -4.99
C TYR A 13 1.55 18.67 -5.58
N GLN A 14 2.55 18.94 -4.74
CA GLN A 14 3.79 19.61 -5.13
C GLN A 14 4.96 18.69 -4.76
N SER A 15 5.78 18.35 -5.75
CA SER A 15 7.01 17.59 -5.57
C SER A 15 8.11 18.19 -6.44
N ILE A 16 9.31 18.27 -5.88
CA ILE A 16 10.51 18.66 -6.62
C ILE A 16 11.28 17.44 -7.18
N LEU A 17 10.77 16.23 -6.91
CA LEU A 17 11.32 14.95 -7.36
C LEU A 17 10.27 14.12 -8.12
N ASN A 18 10.75 13.09 -8.81
CA ASN A 18 9.88 12.12 -9.49
C ASN A 18 8.98 11.43 -8.47
N SER A 19 7.67 11.51 -8.69
CA SER A 19 6.71 10.98 -7.74
C SER A 19 5.38 10.67 -8.38
N GLN A 20 4.64 9.78 -7.74
CA GLN A 20 3.33 9.36 -8.19
C GLN A 20 2.41 9.19 -7.00
N LEU A 21 1.20 9.72 -7.11
CA LEU A 21 0.16 9.50 -6.13
C LEU A 21 -0.63 8.26 -6.54
N MET A 22 -0.69 7.30 -5.62
CA MET A 22 -1.50 6.11 -5.73
C MET A 22 -2.62 6.19 -4.70
N ILE A 23 -3.84 5.94 -5.13
CA ILE A 23 -5.01 5.79 -4.28
C ILE A 23 -5.26 4.30 -4.15
N PHE A 24 -5.34 3.82 -2.92
CA PHE A 24 -5.67 2.43 -2.64
C PHE A 24 -6.78 2.35 -1.60
N ASP A 25 -7.51 1.26 -1.66
CA ASP A 25 -8.51 0.88 -0.70
C ASP A 25 -7.88 -0.09 0.32
N ARG A 26 -7.84 0.30 1.59
CA ARG A 26 -7.32 -0.53 2.68
C ARG A 26 -8.41 -1.50 3.13
N LEU A 27 -8.16 -2.79 2.91
CA LEU A 27 -9.14 -3.84 3.16
C LEU A 27 -9.00 -4.41 4.57
N SER A 28 -7.77 -4.66 5.00
CA SER A 28 -7.47 -5.17 6.34
C SER A 28 -6.03 -4.85 6.70
N HIS A 29 -5.74 -4.73 7.98
CA HIS A 29 -4.38 -4.52 8.46
C HIS A 29 -4.19 -5.03 9.87
N GLN A 30 -2.94 -5.32 10.21
CA GLN A 30 -2.51 -5.56 11.58
C GLN A 30 -1.17 -4.85 11.83
N GLY A 31 -0.78 -4.76 13.10
CA GLY A 31 0.55 -4.36 13.54
C GLY A 31 1.03 -5.31 14.64
N GLY A 32 2.15 -4.97 15.29
CA GLY A 32 2.67 -5.81 16.39
C GLY A 32 3.76 -6.80 16.00
N LEU A 33 4.17 -6.83 14.72
CA LEU A 33 5.29 -7.67 14.29
C LEU A 33 6.63 -7.00 14.60
N SER A 34 7.65 -7.80 14.89
CA SER A 34 8.99 -7.32 15.27
C SER A 34 10.02 -7.57 14.18
N THR A 35 10.78 -6.53 13.82
CA THR A 35 11.89 -6.63 12.85
C THR A 35 13.11 -7.42 13.36
N THR A 36 13.08 -7.94 14.59
CA THR A 36 14.16 -8.76 15.18
C THR A 36 13.77 -10.23 15.33
N THR A 37 12.50 -10.58 15.08
CA THR A 37 12.01 -11.95 15.22
C THR A 37 12.05 -12.69 13.88
N THR A 38 13.05 -13.57 13.71
CA THR A 38 13.27 -14.36 12.47
C THR A 38 12.37 -15.59 12.36
N SER A 39 11.78 -16.07 13.46
CA SER A 39 10.75 -17.10 13.41
C SER A 39 9.48 -16.56 12.72
N PRO A 40 8.70 -17.42 12.04
CA PRO A 40 7.45 -16.99 11.41
C PRO A 40 6.52 -16.32 12.43
N GLN A 41 6.09 -15.10 12.11
CA GLN A 41 5.21 -14.31 12.94
C GLN A 41 3.80 -14.35 12.36
N THR A 42 2.83 -14.86 13.12
CA THR A 42 1.44 -15.03 12.67
C THR A 42 0.76 -13.67 12.51
N THR A 43 0.03 -13.49 11.40
CA THR A 43 -0.69 -12.21 11.16
C THR A 43 -2.19 -12.29 11.38
N ASN A 44 -2.80 -13.48 11.28
CA ASN A 44 -4.25 -13.71 11.35
C ASN A 44 -5.05 -12.77 10.43
N LEU A 45 -4.47 -12.37 9.28
CA LEU A 45 -5.12 -11.52 8.31
C LEU A 45 -5.89 -12.33 7.26
N PRO A 46 -7.10 -11.91 6.88
CA PRO A 46 -7.79 -10.72 7.39
C PRO A 46 -8.46 -11.01 8.75
N THR A 47 -8.38 -10.06 9.69
CA THR A 47 -8.93 -10.20 11.06
C THR A 47 -10.45 -10.27 11.10
N ALA A 48 -11.10 -9.77 10.05
CA ALA A 48 -12.50 -9.99 9.71
C ALA A 48 -12.59 -10.34 8.22
N ALA A 49 -13.59 -11.12 7.82
CA ALA A 49 -13.77 -11.47 6.41
C ALA A 49 -13.84 -10.20 5.55
N LEU A 50 -13.12 -10.21 4.42
CA LEU A 50 -13.14 -9.08 3.49
C LEU A 50 -14.58 -8.82 3.05
N THR A 51 -15.06 -7.58 3.22
CA THR A 51 -16.42 -7.21 2.80
C THR A 51 -16.53 -6.94 1.30
N ARG A 52 -15.37 -6.85 0.63
CA ARG A 52 -15.20 -6.54 -0.80
C ARG A 52 -13.91 -7.16 -1.31
N TYR A 53 -13.83 -7.46 -2.61
CA TYR A 53 -12.73 -8.22 -3.21
C TYR A 53 -12.48 -9.57 -2.49
N THR A 54 -13.57 -10.26 -2.14
CA THR A 54 -13.57 -11.50 -1.32
C THR A 54 -12.76 -12.65 -1.92
N ASN A 55 -12.61 -12.68 -3.24
CA ASN A 55 -11.80 -13.65 -3.94
C ASN A 55 -10.29 -13.32 -3.92
N GLY A 56 -9.89 -12.17 -3.37
CA GLY A 56 -8.50 -11.72 -3.31
C GLY A 56 -7.91 -11.28 -4.64
N HIS A 57 -8.69 -11.22 -5.72
CA HIS A 57 -8.17 -10.87 -7.03
C HIS A 57 -7.72 -9.39 -7.07
N ASN A 58 -6.50 -9.14 -7.56
CA ASN A 58 -5.82 -7.84 -7.54
C ASN A 58 -5.62 -7.24 -6.14
N VAL A 59 -5.89 -8.00 -5.07
CA VAL A 59 -5.56 -7.58 -3.70
C VAL A 59 -4.09 -7.85 -3.47
N MET A 60 -3.37 -6.82 -3.05
CA MET A 60 -1.94 -6.88 -2.74
C MET A 60 -1.72 -6.94 -1.24
N ALA A 61 -0.64 -7.61 -0.83
CA ALA A 61 -0.13 -7.55 0.52
C ALA A 61 1.07 -6.60 0.58
N ALA A 62 1.15 -5.82 1.64
CA ALA A 62 2.24 -4.88 1.86
C ALA A 62 2.71 -4.90 3.31
N LEU A 63 4.01 -4.66 3.52
CA LEU A 63 4.58 -4.46 4.85
C LEU A 63 4.52 -2.98 5.20
N GLU A 64 3.88 -2.65 6.32
CA GLU A 64 3.72 -1.28 6.82
C GLU A 64 4.53 -1.10 8.10
N PHE A 65 5.43 -0.11 8.12
CA PHE A 65 6.32 0.12 9.25
C PHE A 65 5.83 1.31 10.08
N TYR A 66 5.50 1.06 11.35
CA TYR A 66 4.87 2.05 12.23
C TYR A 66 5.89 2.81 13.09
N THR A 67 7.02 2.17 13.42
CA THR A 67 8.07 2.79 14.25
C THR A 67 9.39 2.88 13.52
N THR A 68 10.27 3.72 14.06
CA THR A 68 11.59 3.97 13.50
C THR A 68 12.53 2.78 13.66
N ASN A 69 12.84 2.17 12.53
CA ASN A 69 14.00 1.31 12.31
C ASN A 69 15.12 2.22 11.75
N SER A 70 15.78 3.04 12.55
CA SER A 70 16.96 3.78 12.06
C SER A 70 18.21 2.98 12.39
N GLY A 71 18.98 2.61 11.37
CA GLY A 71 20.22 1.85 11.54
C GLY A 71 20.08 0.32 11.49
N GLY A 72 18.88 -0.20 11.20
CA GLY A 72 18.72 -1.65 11.05
C GLY A 72 19.46 -2.20 9.83
N VAL A 73 20.02 -3.40 9.99
CA VAL A 73 20.72 -4.13 8.94
C VAL A 73 19.74 -4.48 7.82
N ALA A 74 20.19 -4.36 6.57
CA ALA A 74 19.38 -4.75 5.41
C ALA A 74 19.10 -6.26 5.43
N THR A 75 17.84 -6.62 5.22
CA THR A 75 17.36 -8.01 5.24
C THR A 75 16.18 -8.16 4.27
N THR A 76 15.64 -9.36 4.16
CA THR A 76 14.45 -9.64 3.35
C THR A 76 13.31 -10.18 4.20
N ALA A 77 12.09 -9.94 3.75
CA ALA A 77 10.89 -10.56 4.29
C ALA A 77 10.17 -11.37 3.21
N THR A 78 9.55 -12.47 3.63
CA THR A 78 8.60 -13.25 2.84
C THR A 78 7.32 -13.43 3.62
N ILE A 79 6.21 -13.66 2.92
CA ILE A 79 4.93 -13.96 3.54
C ILE A 79 4.44 -15.35 3.12
N SER A 80 3.76 -16.03 4.05
CA SER A 80 2.87 -17.15 3.73
C SER A 80 1.49 -16.58 3.46
N TYR A 81 0.88 -16.94 2.34
CA TYR A 81 -0.44 -16.43 1.95
C TYR A 81 -1.32 -17.48 1.26
N THR A 82 -2.61 -17.18 1.21
CA THR A 82 -3.59 -17.84 0.34
C THR A 82 -3.86 -16.97 -0.87
N ASN A 83 -3.65 -17.50 -2.08
CA ASN A 83 -3.77 -16.73 -3.33
C ASN A 83 -5.24 -16.51 -3.77
N GLN A 84 -5.42 -15.79 -4.88
CA GLN A 84 -6.74 -15.50 -5.48
C GLN A 84 -7.54 -16.76 -5.87
N ASP A 85 -6.88 -17.89 -6.11
CA ASP A 85 -7.52 -19.17 -6.46
C ASP A 85 -7.88 -20.01 -5.22
N GLY A 86 -7.53 -19.52 -4.02
CA GLY A 86 -7.76 -20.24 -2.77
C GLY A 86 -6.70 -21.29 -2.43
N THR A 87 -5.56 -21.28 -3.12
CA THR A 87 -4.42 -22.13 -2.79
C THR A 87 -3.68 -21.56 -1.58
N SER A 88 -3.75 -22.26 -0.46
CA SER A 88 -3.10 -21.88 0.80
C SER A 88 -1.62 -22.27 0.86
N GLY A 89 -0.84 -21.58 1.68
CA GLY A 89 0.56 -21.93 1.96
C GLY A 89 1.53 -21.55 0.85
N LYS A 90 1.14 -20.61 -0.02
CA LYS A 90 2.03 -20.02 -1.02
C LYS A 90 3.03 -19.11 -0.32
N THR A 91 4.27 -19.11 -0.80
CA THR A 91 5.34 -18.26 -0.26
C THR A 91 5.65 -17.16 -1.27
N SER A 92 5.71 -15.92 -0.82
CA SER A 92 5.98 -14.79 -1.70
C SER A 92 7.44 -14.74 -2.12
N LYS A 93 7.74 -13.95 -3.14
CA LYS A 93 9.10 -13.55 -3.43
C LYS A 93 9.63 -12.64 -2.31
N PRO A 94 10.94 -12.64 -2.04
CA PRO A 94 11.52 -11.83 -0.98
C PRO A 94 11.40 -10.34 -1.31
N VAL A 95 10.97 -9.55 -0.34
CA VAL A 95 11.03 -8.09 -0.38
C VAL A 95 12.18 -7.59 0.49
N SER A 96 13.09 -6.82 -0.10
CA SER A 96 14.23 -6.26 0.62
C SER A 96 13.82 -5.02 1.41
N PHE A 97 14.31 -4.90 2.63
CA PHE A 97 14.08 -3.74 3.48
C PHE A 97 15.30 -3.47 4.39
N GLY A 98 15.41 -2.26 4.90
CA GLY A 98 16.52 -1.81 5.75
C GLY A 98 16.09 -0.64 6.64
N GLY A 99 17.04 0.18 7.09
CA GLY A 99 16.71 1.34 7.92
C GLY A 99 15.88 2.44 7.21
N GLY A 100 15.24 3.30 8.00
CA GLY A 100 14.57 4.52 7.55
C GLY A 100 13.17 4.33 6.96
N LEU A 101 12.43 3.32 7.43
CA LEU A 101 11.14 2.91 6.84
C LEU A 101 9.88 3.40 7.57
N THR A 102 9.99 4.22 8.62
CA THR A 102 8.80 4.71 9.35
C THR A 102 7.79 5.37 8.41
N GLY A 103 6.53 4.95 8.47
CA GLY A 103 5.46 5.46 7.62
C GLY A 103 5.54 5.03 6.17
N ARG A 104 6.37 4.03 5.84
CA ARG A 104 6.47 3.46 4.49
C ARG A 104 5.72 2.15 4.40
N LEU A 105 5.25 1.90 3.19
CA LEU A 105 4.53 0.70 2.81
C LEU A 105 5.28 0.02 1.66
N LEU A 106 5.73 -1.21 1.88
CA LEU A 106 6.49 -2.01 0.92
C LEU A 106 5.57 -3.08 0.34
N ILE A 107 5.23 -2.97 -0.94
CA ILE A 107 4.43 -3.98 -1.64
C ILE A 107 5.24 -5.27 -1.76
N VAL A 108 4.64 -6.39 -1.34
CA VAL A 108 5.27 -7.71 -1.41
C VAL A 108 5.03 -8.31 -2.80
N PRO A 109 6.08 -8.68 -3.55
CA PRO A 109 5.92 -9.40 -4.81
C PRO A 109 5.42 -10.82 -4.56
N LEU A 110 4.32 -11.20 -5.21
CA LEU A 110 3.75 -12.54 -5.12
C LEU A 110 4.55 -13.55 -5.94
N ASP A 111 4.25 -14.83 -5.75
CA ASP A 111 4.79 -15.91 -6.57
C ASP A 111 4.30 -15.79 -8.03
N ASP A 112 5.04 -16.41 -8.95
CA ASP A 112 4.72 -16.30 -10.38
C ASP A 112 3.34 -16.90 -10.70
N GLY A 113 2.55 -16.15 -11.45
CA GLY A 113 1.18 -16.52 -11.83
C GLY A 113 0.11 -16.12 -10.82
N ASP A 114 0.47 -15.64 -9.63
CA ASP A 114 -0.51 -15.12 -8.66
C ASP A 114 -0.86 -13.66 -8.96
N THR A 115 -2.15 -13.35 -8.93
CA THR A 115 -2.68 -12.01 -9.20
C THR A 115 -3.29 -11.34 -7.96
N GLY A 116 -3.32 -12.05 -6.83
CA GLY A 116 -3.67 -11.41 -5.57
C GLY A 116 -3.74 -12.33 -4.36
N VAL A 117 -4.15 -11.74 -3.24
CA VAL A 117 -4.08 -12.34 -1.90
C VAL A 117 -5.45 -12.32 -1.22
N ARG A 118 -5.88 -13.47 -0.70
CA ARG A 118 -7.09 -13.60 0.13
C ARG A 118 -6.77 -13.42 1.62
N SER A 119 -5.69 -14.03 2.08
CA SER A 119 -5.23 -14.02 3.47
C SER A 119 -3.72 -14.11 3.54
N VAL A 120 -3.17 -13.62 4.64
CA VAL A 120 -1.75 -13.76 4.98
C VAL A 120 -1.68 -14.50 6.29
N GLU A 121 -1.01 -15.65 6.32
CA GLU A 121 -0.92 -16.46 7.52
C GLU A 121 0.24 -16.01 8.40
N SER A 122 1.41 -15.75 7.80
CA SER A 122 2.60 -15.33 8.55
C SER A 122 3.57 -14.48 7.73
N VAL A 123 4.42 -13.72 8.43
CA VAL A 123 5.61 -13.05 7.86
C VAL A 123 6.86 -13.68 8.47
N THR A 124 7.86 -13.93 7.63
CA THR A 124 9.18 -14.39 8.04
C THR A 124 10.22 -13.40 7.55
N ILE A 125 11.10 -12.96 8.45
CA ILE A 125 12.27 -12.14 8.10
C ILE A 125 13.51 -13.03 8.04
N ALA A 126 14.37 -12.83 7.05
CA ALA A 126 15.51 -13.70 6.82
C ALA A 126 16.63 -13.55 7.87
N ALA A 127 16.74 -12.38 8.47
CA ALA A 127 17.74 -12.06 9.48
C ALA A 127 17.26 -10.95 10.42
N ASP A 128 17.76 -10.97 11.66
CA ASP A 128 17.54 -9.94 12.67
C ASP A 128 18.13 -8.60 12.19
N THR A 129 17.31 -7.56 12.20
CA THR A 129 17.73 -6.19 11.83
C THR A 129 18.59 -5.49 12.89
N THR A 130 18.79 -6.10 14.06
CA THR A 130 19.50 -5.60 15.27
C THR A 130 18.88 -4.37 15.93
N VAL A 131 17.85 -3.77 15.31
CA VAL A 131 17.08 -2.64 15.82
C VAL A 131 15.62 -3.06 15.88
N SER A 132 15.04 -3.08 17.08
CA SER A 132 13.63 -3.39 17.25
C SER A 132 12.76 -2.30 16.66
N SER A 133 11.86 -2.71 15.77
CA SER A 133 10.80 -1.87 15.21
C SER A 133 9.52 -2.68 15.07
N ASN A 134 8.40 -1.99 15.24
CA ASN A 134 7.06 -2.45 15.00
C ASN A 134 6.67 -2.25 13.53
N PHE A 135 6.25 -3.34 12.92
CA PHE A 135 5.65 -3.33 11.59
C PHE A 135 4.40 -4.23 11.57
N GLY A 136 3.75 -4.25 10.42
CA GLY A 136 2.59 -5.07 10.18
C GLY A 136 2.38 -5.34 8.70
N VAL A 137 1.25 -5.95 8.39
CA VAL A 137 0.82 -6.26 7.03
C VAL A 137 -0.48 -5.50 6.77
N THR A 138 -0.61 -5.03 5.54
CA THR A 138 -1.82 -4.37 5.06
C THR A 138 -2.24 -5.04 3.76
N LEU A 139 -3.48 -5.50 3.72
CA LEU A 139 -4.15 -5.94 2.50
C LEU A 139 -4.81 -4.73 1.86
N LEU A 140 -4.47 -4.48 0.60
CA LEU A 140 -4.92 -3.30 -0.12
C LEU A 140 -5.24 -3.60 -1.59
N ARG A 141 -6.09 -2.78 -2.18
CA ARG A 141 -6.36 -2.77 -3.62
C ARG A 141 -6.10 -1.39 -4.18
N PHE A 142 -5.24 -1.26 -5.19
CA PHE A 142 -5.10 0.02 -5.89
C PHE A 142 -6.39 0.35 -6.63
N VAL A 143 -6.88 1.57 -6.44
CA VAL A 143 -8.12 2.08 -7.04
C VAL A 143 -7.80 3.04 -8.18
N GLY A 144 -6.74 3.82 -8.03
CA GLY A 144 -6.33 4.77 -9.05
C GLY A 144 -4.92 5.23 -8.83
N MET A 145 -4.31 5.73 -9.91
CA MET A 145 -2.95 6.21 -9.89
C MET A 145 -2.83 7.41 -10.81
N THR A 146 -2.21 8.48 -10.33
CA THR A 146 -1.90 9.63 -11.18
C THR A 146 -0.77 9.28 -12.14
N GLN A 147 -0.64 9.99 -13.25
CA GLN A 147 0.59 9.91 -14.04
C GLN A 147 1.82 10.27 -13.16
N PRO A 148 3.02 9.72 -13.46
CA PRO A 148 4.23 10.10 -12.78
C PRO A 148 4.59 11.56 -13.11
N THR A 149 4.93 12.36 -12.09
CA THR A 149 5.43 13.73 -12.30
C THR A 149 6.94 13.67 -12.48
N GLN A 150 7.47 13.76 -13.70
CA GLN A 150 8.92 13.92 -13.91
C GLN A 150 9.33 15.39 -14.06
N LYS A 151 10.57 15.72 -13.66
CA LYS A 151 11.14 17.06 -13.82
C LYS A 151 12.03 17.26 -15.06
N HIS A 152 12.24 16.31 -15.97
CA HIS A 152 13.30 16.50 -16.97
C HIS A 152 13.08 16.14 -18.44
N ASP A 153 11.93 15.57 -18.83
CA ASP A 153 11.63 15.34 -20.24
C ASP A 153 10.18 15.82 -20.43
N GLY A 154 9.95 16.83 -21.28
CA GLY A 154 8.72 17.63 -21.38
C GLY A 154 7.42 16.93 -21.78
N PHE A 155 7.17 15.71 -21.32
CA PHE A 155 5.93 14.97 -21.43
C PHE A 155 5.37 14.65 -20.04
N TYR A 156 4.16 15.16 -19.78
CA TYR A 156 3.25 14.83 -18.67
C TYR A 156 3.57 15.38 -17.27
N GLY A 157 3.62 16.71 -17.17
CA GLY A 157 3.33 17.43 -15.93
C GLY A 157 1.85 17.86 -15.82
N ALA A 158 0.87 17.01 -16.14
CA ALA A 158 -0.51 17.43 -15.89
C ALA A 158 -0.76 17.43 -14.38
N ASN A 159 -1.24 18.58 -13.88
CA ASN A 159 -1.63 18.79 -12.49
C ASN A 159 -2.33 17.54 -11.94
N ALA A 160 -1.90 17.02 -10.78
CA ALA A 160 -2.50 15.81 -10.20
C ALA A 160 -4.04 15.92 -10.10
N TYR A 161 -4.55 17.13 -9.88
CA TYR A 161 -5.96 17.48 -10.01
C TYR A 161 -6.56 17.14 -11.38
N ASN A 162 -5.99 17.65 -12.49
CA ASN A 162 -6.44 17.37 -13.86
C ASN A 162 -6.25 15.90 -14.25
N ALA A 163 -5.24 15.22 -13.71
CA ALA A 163 -5.08 13.78 -13.91
C ALA A 163 -6.23 13.02 -13.26
N ILE A 164 -6.56 13.34 -12.00
CA ILE A 164 -7.60 12.68 -11.20
C ILE A 164 -9.02 12.95 -11.74
N ILE A 165 -9.36 14.19 -12.11
CA ILE A 165 -10.71 14.52 -12.59
C ILE A 165 -10.86 14.42 -14.11
N GLY A 166 -9.77 14.58 -14.86
CA GLY A 166 -9.77 14.67 -16.33
C GLY A 166 -9.63 13.31 -17.03
N GLY A 167 -9.69 12.20 -16.30
CA GLY A 167 -9.61 10.85 -16.87
C GLY A 167 -8.21 10.43 -17.32
N GLY A 168 -7.16 11.19 -16.96
CA GLY A 168 -5.76 10.82 -17.22
C GLY A 168 -5.22 9.75 -16.25
N CYS A 169 -6.06 9.31 -15.32
CA CYS A 169 -5.80 8.24 -14.37
C CYS A 169 -6.79 7.10 -14.63
N HIS A 170 -6.29 5.86 -14.56
CA HIS A 170 -7.16 4.69 -14.58
C HIS A 170 -7.78 4.56 -13.20
N PHE A 171 -9.04 5.00 -13.05
CA PHE A 171 -9.83 4.72 -11.86
C PHE A 171 -10.64 3.46 -12.07
N GLU A 172 -10.49 2.55 -11.13
CA GLU A 172 -11.43 1.48 -10.94
C GLU A 172 -12.62 1.99 -10.11
N PRO A 173 -13.82 1.39 -10.25
CA PRO A 173 -14.97 1.76 -9.46
C PRO A 173 -14.67 1.69 -7.95
N ILE A 174 -14.89 2.81 -7.25
CA ILE A 174 -14.81 2.86 -5.79
C ILE A 174 -16.06 2.19 -5.24
N LEU A 175 -15.88 1.06 -4.56
CA LEU A 175 -16.99 0.33 -3.95
C LEU A 175 -17.48 1.06 -2.68
N PRO A 176 -18.79 0.98 -2.36
CA PRO A 176 -19.32 1.52 -1.10
C PRO A 176 -18.58 0.95 0.12
N GLY A 177 -18.24 1.82 1.07
CA GLY A 177 -17.50 1.42 2.28
C GLY A 177 -16.00 1.20 2.08
N ALA A 178 -15.43 1.65 0.96
CA ALA A 178 -13.99 1.68 0.75
C ALA A 178 -13.29 2.58 1.78
N CYS A 179 -12.15 2.11 2.30
CA CYS A 179 -11.29 2.86 3.20
C CYS A 179 -10.13 3.41 2.37
N LEU A 180 -10.36 4.54 1.70
CA LEU A 180 -9.38 5.12 0.78
C LEU A 180 -8.19 5.71 1.52
N GLN A 181 -7.00 5.34 1.06
CA GLN A 181 -5.73 5.86 1.53
C GLN A 181 -4.84 6.24 0.34
N LEU A 182 -3.88 7.10 0.64
CA LEU A 182 -2.97 7.67 -0.34
C LEU A 182 -1.56 7.20 -0.07
N LEU A 183 -0.91 6.74 -1.12
CA LEU A 183 0.49 6.36 -1.13
C LEU A 183 1.23 7.26 -2.10
N ASN A 184 2.35 7.81 -1.66
CA ASN A 184 3.27 8.53 -2.52
C ASN A 184 4.47 7.64 -2.85
N ASN A 185 4.64 7.32 -4.13
CA ASN A 185 5.78 6.56 -4.62
C ASN A 185 6.93 7.53 -4.91
N LEU A 186 7.79 7.75 -3.91
CA LEU A 186 8.91 8.68 -4.01
C LEU A 186 10.20 8.00 -4.50
N GLY A 187 10.91 8.65 -5.42
CA GLY A 187 12.38 8.64 -5.37
C GLY A 187 12.82 9.55 -4.22
N SER A 188 13.64 9.05 -3.30
CA SER A 188 13.87 9.63 -1.96
C SER A 188 14.16 11.14 -1.86
N ALA A 189 13.65 11.74 -0.76
CA ALA A 189 13.93 13.05 -0.12
C ALA A 189 13.15 14.30 -0.57
N GLY A 190 11.98 14.54 0.06
CA GLY A 190 11.27 15.82 -0.01
C GLY A 190 10.20 15.97 1.08
N SER A 191 9.93 17.20 1.53
CA SER A 191 8.75 17.52 2.33
C SER A 191 7.55 17.68 1.41
N HIS A 192 6.44 17.02 1.72
CA HIS A 192 5.21 17.07 0.91
C HIS A 192 4.07 17.63 1.74
N ILE A 193 3.37 18.63 1.21
CA ILE A 193 2.10 19.11 1.74
C ILE A 193 1.00 18.47 0.89
N LEU A 194 0.25 17.57 1.48
CA LEU A 194 -0.88 16.88 0.87
C LEU A 194 -2.15 17.36 1.58
N THR A 195 -2.99 18.12 0.88
CA THR A 195 -4.27 18.61 1.41
C THR A 195 -5.41 18.10 0.55
N PHE A 196 -6.32 17.34 1.15
CA PHE A 196 -7.56 16.89 0.53
C PHE A 196 -8.73 17.56 1.22
N HIS A 197 -9.65 18.10 0.42
CA HIS A 197 -10.89 18.66 0.92
C HIS A 197 -12.04 17.85 0.31
N PHE A 198 -12.71 17.07 1.17
CA PHE A 198 -13.96 16.41 0.84
C PHE A 198 -15.09 17.31 1.28
N LEU A 199 -16.04 17.57 0.39
CA LEU A 199 -17.29 18.26 0.73
C LEU A 199 -18.40 17.22 0.69
N ASP A 200 -19.18 17.16 1.76
CA ASP A 200 -20.46 16.48 1.74
C ASP A 200 -21.44 17.35 0.94
N VAL A 201 -21.93 16.81 -0.18
CA VAL A 201 -22.96 17.46 -0.97
C VAL A 201 -24.30 16.86 -0.55
N THR A 202 -24.97 17.49 0.41
CA THR A 202 -26.39 17.26 0.72
C THR A 202 -27.31 18.04 -0.20
#